data_AF-A0A7W5FR02-F1
#
_entry.id   AF-A0A7W5FR02-F1
#
_cell.length_a   1.000
_cell.length_b   1.000
_cell.length_c   1.000
_cell.angle_alpha   90.00
_cell.angle_beta   90.00
_cell.angle_gamma   90.00
#
_symmetry.space_group_name_H-M   'P 1'
#
loop_
_entity.id
_entity.type
_entity.pdbx_description
1 polymer ?
#
loop_
_entity_poly.entity_id
_entity_poly.type
_entity_poly.pdbx_seq_one_letter_code
_entity_poly.pdbx_strand_id
1 'polypeptide(L)'
;MGSLAQQSKEGRRLAHGGGGKSKLKGSTETLPYHLTWGVQSVEPDMYFGKDIKVYRFTVKNHPLEKRYKVETNVSIMICEGQVIGGTSFPVQGKDEDVIMGAPYSLDGKTLEEVTQMSFKEWSENWTVKYGN
;
A
#
# COMPACT_ATOMS: atom_id res chain seq x y z
N MET A 1 -54.50 30.80 -0.39
CA MET A 1 -53.29 31.56 0.02
C MET A 1 -52.15 30.58 0.25
N GLY A 2 -50.97 30.85 -0.31
CA GLY A 2 -49.69 30.11 -0.15
C GLY A 2 -49.48 28.97 -1.16
N SER A 3 -48.91 29.14 -2.37
CA SER A 3 -47.54 29.56 -2.79
C SER A 3 -46.48 28.47 -2.52
N LEU A 4 -46.11 27.64 -3.51
CA LEU A 4 -44.98 27.79 -4.46
C LEU A 4 -43.59 27.57 -3.83
N ALA A 5 -42.96 26.42 -4.17
CA ALA A 5 -41.55 26.33 -4.57
C ALA A 5 -41.25 24.93 -5.15
N GLN A 6 -41.23 24.84 -6.47
CA GLN A 6 -40.42 23.87 -7.21
C GLN A 6 -38.94 24.09 -6.88
N GLN A 7 -38.16 23.02 -6.72
CA GLN A 7 -36.79 22.99 -7.23
C GLN A 7 -36.33 21.55 -7.48
N SER A 8 -35.96 21.30 -8.73
CA SER A 8 -35.35 20.10 -9.26
C SER A 8 -34.01 19.80 -8.59
N LYS A 9 -33.67 18.52 -8.42
CA LYS A 9 -32.29 18.05 -8.54
C LYS A 9 -32.24 16.72 -9.28
N GLU A 10 -32.14 16.87 -10.60
CA GLU A 10 -31.25 16.11 -11.47
C GLU A 10 -29.99 15.59 -10.73
N GLY A 11 -29.55 14.39 -11.07
CA GLY A 11 -28.16 13.98 -10.91
C GLY A 11 -27.84 13.14 -9.67
N ARG A 12 -28.07 11.83 -9.75
CA ARG A 12 -27.28 10.86 -8.97
C ARG A 12 -26.64 9.83 -9.89
N ARG A 13 -25.66 10.32 -10.66
CA ARG A 13 -24.61 9.52 -11.29
C ARG A 13 -23.28 10.25 -11.10
N LEU A 14 -22.44 9.79 -10.15
CA LEU A 14 -20.98 9.91 -10.11
C LEU A 14 -20.50 8.75 -9.21
N ALA A 15 -19.95 7.65 -9.73
CA ALA A 15 -18.59 7.46 -10.25
C ALA A 15 -17.50 7.33 -9.16
N HIS A 16 -17.00 6.10 -9.05
CA HIS A 16 -15.63 5.62 -8.77
C HIS A 16 -14.91 5.98 -7.46
N GLY A 17 -14.24 4.94 -6.92
CA GLY A 17 -13.59 4.86 -5.62
C GLY A 17 -12.54 5.93 -5.36
N GLY A 18 -12.62 6.54 -4.18
CA GLY A 18 -11.66 7.52 -3.71
C GLY A 18 -10.36 6.87 -3.26
N GLY A 19 -9.26 7.19 -3.94
CA GLY A 19 -7.92 6.85 -3.47
C GLY A 19 -7.43 7.87 -2.44
N GLY A 20 -7.01 7.40 -1.27
CA GLY A 20 -6.40 8.23 -0.23
C GLY A 20 -4.95 8.58 -0.55
N LYS A 21 -4.54 9.83 -0.33
CA LYS A 21 -3.15 10.29 -0.49
C LYS A 21 -2.48 10.43 0.88
N SER A 22 -1.26 9.91 1.03
CA SER A 22 -0.43 10.08 2.23
C SER A 22 1.05 10.18 1.86
N LYS A 23 1.90 10.63 2.78
CA LYS A 23 3.36 10.47 2.65
C LYS A 23 3.80 9.15 3.27
N LEU A 24 4.89 8.56 2.79
CA LEU A 24 5.56 7.49 3.53
C LEU A 24 6.12 8.11 4.82
N LYS A 25 5.73 7.57 5.97
CA LYS A 25 6.15 8.07 7.29
C LYS A 25 6.96 6.97 7.99
N GLY A 26 8.07 7.34 8.61
CA GLY A 26 8.95 6.44 9.36
C GLY A 26 10.43 6.72 9.08
N SER A 27 11.30 6.16 9.91
CA SER A 27 12.74 6.05 9.65
C SER A 27 13.10 4.61 9.28
N THR A 28 14.33 4.38 8.82
CA THR A 28 14.88 3.04 8.53
C THR A 28 14.77 2.06 9.69
N GLU A 29 14.65 2.55 10.93
CA GLU A 29 14.51 1.75 12.15
C GLU A 29 13.06 1.35 12.45
N THR A 30 12.08 2.04 11.87
CA THR A 30 10.66 1.75 12.17
C THR A 30 10.19 0.52 11.43
N LEU A 31 9.54 -0.41 12.14
CA LEU A 31 9.05 -1.66 11.56
C LEU A 31 8.15 -1.44 10.32
N PRO A 32 7.21 -0.46 10.28
CA PRO A 32 6.42 -0.22 9.07
C PRO A 32 7.25 0.20 7.86
N TYR A 33 8.30 0.99 8.06
CA TYR A 33 9.21 1.40 6.98
C TYR A 33 10.05 0.21 6.51
N HIS A 34 10.63 -0.52 7.46
CA HIS A 34 11.40 -1.73 7.23
C HIS A 34 10.61 -2.73 6.37
N LEU A 35 9.41 -3.12 6.81
CA LEU A 35 8.57 -4.06 6.10
C LEU A 35 8.07 -3.55 4.73
N THR A 36 7.84 -2.24 4.59
CA THR A 36 7.47 -1.65 3.29
C THR A 36 8.59 -1.81 2.27
N TRP A 37 9.83 -1.51 2.68
CA TRP A 37 10.98 -1.60 1.77
C TRP A 37 11.44 -3.03 1.50
N GLY A 38 11.21 -3.95 2.44
CA GLY A 38 11.57 -5.37 2.26
C GLY A 38 10.83 -6.10 1.14
N VAL A 39 9.75 -5.53 0.61
CA VAL A 39 9.01 -6.09 -0.53
C VAL A 39 9.24 -5.33 -1.83
N GLN A 40 10.28 -4.49 -1.91
CA GLN A 40 10.63 -3.71 -3.10
C GLN A 40 11.85 -4.30 -3.80
N SER A 41 11.93 -4.15 -5.13
CA SER A 41 13.10 -4.56 -5.92
C SER A 41 14.22 -3.50 -5.94
N VAL A 42 13.98 -2.35 -5.32
CA VAL A 42 14.87 -1.19 -5.29
C VAL A 42 15.19 -0.82 -3.86
N GLU A 43 16.40 -0.31 -3.62
CA GLU A 43 16.87 0.07 -2.29
C GLU A 43 16.37 1.48 -1.87
N PRO A 44 16.16 1.72 -0.56
CA PRO A 44 15.64 2.99 -0.06
C PRO A 44 16.62 4.17 -0.17
N ASP A 45 17.92 3.91 -0.19
CA ASP A 45 18.99 4.93 -0.21
C ASP A 45 18.97 5.80 -1.47
N MET A 46 18.56 5.24 -2.61
CA MET A 46 18.35 5.97 -3.86
C MET A 46 17.31 7.12 -3.74
N TYR A 47 16.51 7.10 -2.68
CA TYR A 47 15.41 8.04 -2.45
C TYR A 47 15.57 8.87 -1.17
N PHE A 48 16.71 8.76 -0.46
CA PHE A 48 16.96 9.59 0.71
C PHE A 48 16.97 11.08 0.35
N GLY A 49 16.33 11.88 1.20
CA GLY A 49 16.11 13.31 0.97
C GLY A 49 15.01 13.65 -0.05
N LYS A 50 14.42 12.66 -0.73
CA LYS A 50 13.33 12.87 -1.69
C LYS A 50 11.94 12.70 -1.05
N ASP A 51 10.94 13.36 -1.63
CA ASP A 51 9.54 13.21 -1.21
C ASP A 51 8.91 11.98 -1.90
N ILE A 52 8.49 10.99 -1.10
CA ILE A 52 7.74 9.82 -1.58
C ILE A 52 6.26 9.98 -1.23
N LYS A 53 5.43 10.08 -2.26
CA LYS A 53 3.98 10.13 -2.15
C LYS A 53 3.41 8.72 -2.26
N VAL A 54 2.44 8.40 -1.40
CA VAL A 54 1.75 7.11 -1.38
C VAL A 54 0.30 7.30 -1.75
N TYR A 55 -0.17 6.56 -2.74
CA TYR A 55 -1.55 6.56 -3.21
C TYR A 55 -2.18 5.19 -2.96
N ARG A 56 -3.32 5.16 -2.29
CA ARG A 56 -4.01 3.92 -1.93
C ARG A 56 -5.21 3.65 -2.81
N PHE A 57 -5.38 2.41 -3.23
CA PHE A 57 -6.52 1.94 -4.01
C PHE A 57 -6.99 0.59 -3.49
N THR A 58 -8.28 0.32 -3.60
CA THR A 58 -8.82 -1.05 -3.47
C THR A 58 -9.03 -1.59 -4.87
N VAL A 59 -8.46 -2.76 -5.16
CA VAL A 59 -8.45 -3.39 -6.48
C VAL A 59 -9.09 -4.77 -6.43
N LYS A 60 -9.50 -5.24 -7.61
CA LYS A 60 -10.04 -6.58 -7.87
C LYS A 60 -9.09 -7.37 -8.75
N ASN A 61 -9.19 -8.70 -8.71
CA ASN A 61 -8.37 -9.65 -9.49
C ASN A 61 -6.88 -9.58 -9.17
N HIS A 62 -6.52 -9.19 -7.95
CA HIS A 62 -5.13 -9.20 -7.49
C HIS A 62 -4.65 -10.64 -7.17
N PRO A 63 -3.34 -10.97 -7.32
CA PRO A 63 -2.83 -12.31 -7.00
C PRO A 63 -3.20 -12.82 -5.60
N LEU A 64 -3.23 -11.93 -4.60
CA LEU A 64 -3.59 -12.27 -3.22
C LEU A 64 -5.03 -12.77 -3.06
N GLU A 65 -5.95 -12.39 -3.94
CA GLU A 65 -7.36 -12.80 -3.86
C GLU A 65 -7.51 -14.32 -4.05
N LYS A 66 -6.55 -14.96 -4.73
CA LYS A 66 -6.51 -16.42 -4.85
C LYS A 66 -6.39 -17.10 -3.49
N ARG A 67 -5.63 -16.49 -2.57
CA ARG A 67 -5.37 -16.99 -1.21
C ARG A 67 -6.45 -16.53 -0.23
N TYR A 68 -6.75 -15.23 -0.24
CA TYR A 68 -7.57 -14.60 0.80
C TYR A 68 -9.05 -14.42 0.44
N LYS A 69 -9.46 -14.62 -0.81
CA LYS A 69 -10.85 -14.54 -1.28
C LYS A 69 -11.56 -13.19 -1.04
N VAL A 70 -10.80 -12.13 -0.76
CA VAL A 70 -11.27 -10.75 -0.57
C VAL A 70 -10.51 -9.82 -1.51
N GLU A 71 -11.07 -8.63 -1.79
CA GLU A 71 -10.38 -7.57 -2.55
C GLU A 71 -9.04 -7.19 -1.91
N THR A 72 -8.16 -6.52 -2.65
CA THR A 72 -6.83 -6.13 -2.16
C THR A 72 -6.68 -4.62 -2.08
N ASN A 73 -6.16 -4.10 -0.97
CA ASN A 73 -5.66 -2.75 -0.87
C ASN A 73 -4.23 -2.68 -1.40
N VAL A 74 -3.98 -1.79 -2.36
CA VAL A 74 -2.64 -1.49 -2.88
C VAL A 74 -2.24 -0.07 -2.50
N SER A 75 -0.98 0.12 -2.11
CA SER A 75 -0.38 1.43 -1.83
C SER A 75 0.77 1.67 -2.79
N ILE A 76 0.61 2.56 -3.75
CA ILE A 76 1.60 2.87 -4.78
C ILE A 76 2.54 3.96 -4.27
N MET A 77 3.85 3.69 -4.29
CA MET A 77 4.90 4.65 -3.96
C MET A 77 5.36 5.40 -5.21
N ILE A 78 5.28 6.72 -5.16
CA ILE A 78 5.65 7.62 -6.26
C ILE A 78 6.70 8.62 -5.78
N CYS A 79 7.82 8.70 -6.49
CA CYS A 79 8.87 9.69 -6.28
C CYS A 79 9.14 10.40 -7.61
N GLU A 80 9.21 11.73 -7.59
CA GLU A 80 9.51 12.55 -8.79
C GLU A 80 8.61 12.23 -10.01
N GLY A 81 7.35 11.85 -9.75
CA GLY A 81 6.38 11.50 -10.80
C GLY A 81 6.46 10.07 -11.33
N GLN A 82 7.41 9.27 -10.86
CA GLN A 82 7.60 7.88 -11.26
C GLN A 82 7.13 6.91 -10.18
N VAL A 83 6.53 5.78 -10.59
CA VAL A 83 6.22 4.67 -9.68
C VAL A 83 7.53 3.98 -9.34
N ILE A 84 7.87 3.95 -8.05
CA ILE A 84 9.10 3.33 -7.54
C ILE A 84 8.84 2.00 -6.83
N GLY A 85 7.57 1.67 -6.62
CA GLY A 85 7.14 0.44 -5.98
C GLY A 85 5.80 0.62 -5.27
N GLY A 86 5.57 -0.20 -4.25
CA GLY A 86 4.39 -0.18 -3.43
C GLY A 86 4.13 -1.49 -2.69
N THR A 87 3.06 -1.49 -1.92
CA THR A 87 2.63 -2.65 -1.14
C THR A 87 1.23 -3.08 -1.49
N SER A 88 0.90 -4.33 -1.18
CA SER A 88 -0.45 -4.87 -1.23
C SER A 88 -0.82 -5.59 0.06
N PHE A 89 -2.10 -5.57 0.42
CA PHE A 89 -2.62 -6.24 1.61
C PHE A 89 -4.11 -6.59 1.39
N PRO A 90 -4.58 -7.78 1.77
CA PRO A 90 -6.01 -8.12 1.64
C PRO A 90 -6.87 -7.13 2.43
N VAL A 91 -8.03 -6.76 1.87
CA VAL A 91 -9.04 -5.98 2.59
C VAL A 91 -9.53 -6.81 3.77
N GLN A 92 -9.73 -6.17 4.92
CA GLN A 92 -10.28 -6.86 6.07
C GLN A 92 -11.72 -7.31 5.77
N GLY A 93 -11.98 -8.62 5.94
CA GLY A 93 -13.32 -9.19 5.82
C GLY A 93 -14.26 -8.63 6.90
N LYS A 94 -15.56 -8.59 6.60
CA LYS A 94 -16.59 -8.15 7.55
C LYS A 94 -16.84 -9.17 8.67
N ASP A 95 -16.56 -10.45 8.40
CA ASP A 95 -16.94 -11.59 9.25
C ASP A 95 -15.74 -12.51 9.58
N GLU A 96 -14.50 -12.09 9.29
CA GLU A 96 -13.29 -12.90 9.46
C GLU A 96 -12.29 -12.26 10.42
N ASP A 97 -11.47 -13.09 11.06
CA ASP A 97 -10.40 -12.71 11.97
C ASP A 97 -9.55 -11.55 11.41
N VAL A 98 -9.03 -10.71 12.30
CA VAL A 98 -8.16 -9.60 11.91
C VAL A 98 -6.97 -10.12 11.12
N ILE A 99 -6.93 -9.82 9.81
CA ILE A 99 -5.78 -10.16 8.98
C ILE A 99 -4.62 -9.26 9.41
N MET A 100 -3.70 -9.84 10.17
CA MET A 100 -2.47 -9.20 10.65
C MET A 100 -1.26 -9.78 9.90
N GLY A 101 -0.25 -8.95 9.67
CA GLY A 101 1.01 -9.42 9.09
C GLY A 101 1.80 -8.34 8.37
N ALA A 102 2.88 -8.78 7.71
CA ALA A 102 3.68 -7.94 6.84
C ALA A 102 2.96 -7.66 5.51
N PRO A 103 3.21 -6.50 4.87
CA PRO A 103 2.75 -6.23 3.53
C PRO A 103 3.35 -7.20 2.51
N TYR A 104 2.65 -7.37 1.39
CA TYR A 104 3.18 -7.97 0.17
C TYR A 104 3.65 -6.89 -0.80
N SER A 105 4.41 -7.25 -1.83
CA SER A 105 4.72 -6.35 -2.96
C SER A 105 3.46 -6.00 -3.76
N LEU A 106 3.55 -5.06 -4.72
CA LEU A 106 2.45 -4.76 -5.65
C LEU A 106 1.97 -5.98 -6.47
N ASP A 107 2.82 -6.98 -6.65
CA ASP A 107 2.50 -8.22 -7.38
C ASP A 107 2.07 -9.35 -6.43
N GLY A 108 1.88 -9.06 -5.14
CA GLY A 108 1.47 -10.03 -4.13
C GLY A 108 2.58 -10.97 -3.66
N LYS A 109 3.86 -10.59 -3.82
CA LYS A 109 5.01 -11.40 -3.37
C LYS A 109 5.40 -11.09 -1.94
N THR A 110 5.90 -12.09 -1.22
CA THR A 110 6.51 -11.88 0.11
C THR A 110 7.92 -11.29 -0.02
N LEU A 111 8.48 -10.88 1.11
CA LEU A 111 9.87 -10.42 1.20
C LEU A 111 10.84 -11.49 0.70
N GLU A 112 10.64 -12.74 1.09
CA GLU A 112 11.48 -13.87 0.71
C GLU A 112 11.43 -14.11 -0.80
N GLU A 113 10.24 -14.01 -1.41
CA GLU A 113 10.08 -14.14 -2.86
C GLU A 113 10.74 -12.99 -3.64
N VAL A 114 10.78 -11.78 -3.07
CA VAL A 114 11.41 -10.61 -3.70
C VAL A 114 12.94 -10.66 -3.55
N THR A 115 13.42 -10.96 -2.35
CA THR A 115 14.84 -10.82 -1.98
C THR A 115 15.64 -12.11 -2.10
N GLN A 116 14.95 -13.27 -2.17
CA GLN A 116 15.55 -14.60 -2.07
C GLN A 116 16.31 -14.83 -0.76
N MET A 117 16.00 -14.06 0.29
CA MET A 117 16.54 -14.18 1.63
C MET A 117 15.43 -14.51 2.61
N SER A 118 15.74 -15.19 3.70
CA SER A 118 14.80 -15.26 4.83
C SER A 118 14.61 -13.87 5.45
N PHE A 119 13.47 -13.65 6.12
CA PHE A 119 13.25 -12.42 6.90
C PHE A 119 14.41 -12.11 7.87
N LYS A 120 14.96 -13.15 8.51
CA LYS A 120 16.08 -12.99 9.46
C LYS A 120 17.33 -12.44 8.77
N GLU A 121 17.77 -13.09 7.70
CA GLU A 121 18.96 -12.68 6.94
C GLU A 121 18.79 -11.27 6.36
N TRP A 122 17.62 -11.00 5.79
CA TRP A 122 17.33 -9.68 5.24
C TRP A 122 17.31 -8.59 6.33
N SER A 123 16.69 -8.85 7.48
CA SER A 123 16.64 -7.93 8.61
C SER A 123 18.03 -7.66 9.20
N GLU A 124 18.89 -8.68 9.26
CA GLU A 124 20.29 -8.54 9.71
C GLU A 124 21.07 -7.65 8.72
N ASN A 125 20.96 -7.92 7.42
CA ASN A 125 21.59 -7.11 6.38
C ASN A 125 21.10 -5.66 6.39
N TRP A 126 19.80 -5.45 6.58
CA TRP A 126 19.22 -4.12 6.73
C TRP A 126 19.80 -3.39 7.94
N THR A 127 19.90 -4.06 9.09
CA THR A 127 20.45 -3.47 10.32
C THR A 127 21.90 -3.09 10.14
N VAL A 128 22.71 -3.92 9.47
CA VAL A 128 24.11 -3.59 9.16
C VAL A 128 24.22 -2.36 8.25
N LYS A 129 23.32 -2.23 7.27
CA LYS A 129 23.39 -1.16 6.27
C LYS A 129 22.78 0.17 6.73
N TYR A 130 21.69 0.11 7.48
CA TYR A 130 20.84 1.26 7.82
C TYR A 130 20.51 1.40 9.30
N GLY A 131 20.94 0.45 10.14
CA GLY A 131 20.88 0.59 11.59
C GLY A 131 21.91 1.63 12.04
N ASN A 132 21.49 2.54 12.92
CA ASN A 132 22.39 3.42 13.63
C ASN A 132 22.99 2.74 14.86
#